data_AF-A0A0D9PAT0-F1
#
_entry.id   AF-A0A0D9PAT0-F1
#
_cell.length_a   1.000
_cell.length_b   1.000
_cell.length_c   1.000
_cell.angle_alpha   90.00
_cell.angle_beta   90.00
_cell.angle_gamma   90.00
#
_symmetry.space_group_name_H-M   'P 1'
#
loop_
_entity.id
_entity.type
_entity.pdbx_description
1 polymer ?
#
loop_
_entity_poly.entity_id
_entity_poly.type
_entity_poly.pdbx_seq_one_letter_code
_entity_poly.pdbx_strand_id
1 'polypeptide(L)'
;MNRIFGSKPSGPKPTLSGAITNIDTRIASIDTKLKALNGELSAYQEKLSKLREGPGKQAIKQKALKVLQRRKAYEAEKEKLEGQVWNMEQASSMQDNLKNVMTQVDAMKTTKKELQKQYGKIDIDKIEQLQDEMADLMDVGNEIQESLARSYDIPDEVDEAELDAELEALGMEQELEMEMGGAVPGFLQDEVMPEFVDEPPQTEDKVKEAAG
;
A
#
# COMPACT_ATOMS: atom_id res chain seq x y z
N MET A 1 25.98 -5.51 42.07
CA MET A 1 25.31 -6.16 40.92
C MET A 1 25.83 -5.53 39.65
N ASN A 2 26.57 -6.30 38.85
CA ASN A 2 27.24 -5.83 37.63
C ASN A 2 26.24 -5.67 36.48
N ARG A 3 26.27 -4.52 35.80
CA ARG A 3 25.55 -4.25 34.56
C ARG A 3 26.39 -4.82 33.41
N ILE A 4 26.08 -6.04 32.96
CA ILE A 4 26.88 -6.77 31.94
C ILE A 4 26.23 -6.79 30.54
N PHE A 5 25.11 -6.11 30.30
CA PHE A 5 24.60 -5.98 28.93
C PHE A 5 24.01 -4.59 28.65
N GLY A 6 24.56 -3.94 27.62
CA GLY A 6 23.94 -2.82 26.92
C GLY A 6 24.34 -1.43 27.43
N SER A 7 25.20 -0.76 26.67
CA SER A 7 25.28 0.71 26.65
C SER A 7 23.88 1.32 26.55
N LYS A 8 23.63 2.45 27.24
CA LYS A 8 22.42 3.27 27.03
C LYS A 8 22.17 3.40 25.51
N PRO A 9 20.95 3.18 25.00
CA PRO A 9 20.67 3.42 23.59
C PRO A 9 21.00 4.89 23.30
N SER A 10 22.02 5.11 22.48
CA SER A 10 22.50 6.43 22.02
C SER A 10 21.64 6.98 20.87
N GLY A 11 20.39 6.52 20.77
CA GLY A 11 19.46 6.90 19.72
C GLY A 11 18.27 7.67 20.29
N PRO A 12 17.58 8.46 19.46
CA PRO A 12 16.28 9.01 19.83
C PRO A 12 15.36 7.86 20.29
N LYS A 13 14.53 8.13 21.31
CA LYS A 13 13.55 7.13 21.79
C LYS A 13 12.70 6.66 20.60
N PRO A 14 12.47 5.35 20.43
CA PRO A 14 11.64 4.86 19.36
C PRO A 14 10.25 5.51 19.44
N THR A 15 9.79 6.06 18.32
CA THR A 15 8.47 6.67 18.17
C THR A 15 7.62 5.78 17.27
N LEU A 16 6.28 5.87 17.40
CA LEU A 16 5.37 5.15 16.49
C LEU A 16 5.66 5.50 15.03
N SER A 17 5.87 6.78 14.72
CA SER A 17 6.25 7.24 13.38
C SER A 17 7.57 6.61 12.89
N GLY A 18 8.60 6.54 13.74
CA GLY A 18 9.86 5.90 13.36
C GLY A 18 9.74 4.39 13.18
N ALA A 19 8.87 3.73 13.95
CA ALA A 19 8.57 2.31 13.78
C ALA A 19 7.82 2.04 12.46
N ILE A 20 6.80 2.84 12.14
CA ILE A 20 6.07 2.79 10.86
C ILE A 20 7.04 2.90 9.69
N THR A 21 7.88 3.95 9.65
CA THR A 21 8.85 4.15 8.55
C THR A 21 9.83 2.98 8.39
N ASN A 22 10.25 2.36 9.49
CA ASN A 22 11.12 1.18 9.42
C ASN A 22 10.40 -0.04 8.82
N ILE A 23 9.12 -0.23 9.13
CA ILE A 23 8.32 -1.31 8.53
C ILE A 23 8.04 -1.00 7.05
N ASP A 24 7.73 0.24 6.69
CA ASP A 24 7.55 0.65 5.28
C ASP A 24 8.79 0.35 4.44
N THR A 25 9.99 0.57 4.99
CA THR A 25 11.25 0.24 4.32
C THR A 25 11.39 -1.26 4.09
N ARG A 26 10.91 -2.10 5.02
CA ARG A 26 10.89 -3.56 4.85
C ARG A 26 9.87 -3.98 3.81
N ILE A 27 8.67 -3.40 3.82
CA ILE A 27 7.63 -3.63 2.81
C ILE A 27 8.19 -3.32 1.41
N ALA A 28 8.84 -2.17 1.23
CA ALA A 28 9.46 -1.80 -0.05
C ALA A 28 10.56 -2.79 -0.51
N SER A 29 11.32 -3.36 0.44
CA SER A 29 12.29 -4.41 0.14
C SER A 29 11.61 -5.71 -0.32
N ILE A 30 10.50 -6.09 0.34
CA ILE A 30 9.70 -7.25 -0.05
C ILE A 30 9.08 -7.04 -1.43
N ASP A 31 8.53 -5.86 -1.73
CA ASP A 31 8.00 -5.52 -3.06
C ASP A 31 9.05 -5.70 -4.16
N THR A 32 10.29 -5.30 -3.91
CA THR A 32 11.39 -5.50 -4.85
C THR A 32 11.67 -6.98 -5.09
N LYS A 33 11.61 -7.81 -4.04
CA LYS A 33 11.76 -9.27 -4.16
C LYS A 33 10.59 -9.91 -4.89
N LEU A 34 9.35 -9.48 -4.61
CA LEU A 34 8.14 -9.95 -5.28
C LEU A 34 8.21 -9.66 -6.78
N LYS A 35 8.63 -8.45 -7.19
CA LYS A 35 8.85 -8.11 -8.61
C LYS A 35 9.87 -9.03 -9.28
N ALA A 36 10.97 -9.34 -8.61
CA ALA A 36 11.98 -10.27 -9.14
C ALA A 36 11.44 -11.70 -9.30
N LEU A 37 10.66 -12.18 -8.33
CA LEU A 37 10.03 -13.51 -8.38
C LEU A 37 8.96 -13.60 -9.47
N ASN A 38 8.15 -12.54 -9.66
CA ASN A 38 7.19 -12.44 -10.75
C ASN A 38 7.88 -12.53 -12.11
N GLY A 39 8.98 -11.80 -12.31
CA GLY A 39 9.78 -11.90 -13.53
C GLY A 39 10.34 -13.31 -13.77
N GLU A 40 10.77 -14.01 -12.72
CA GLU A 40 11.22 -15.41 -12.84
C GLU A 40 10.05 -16.35 -13.21
N LEU A 41 8.87 -16.15 -12.63
CA LEU A 41 7.66 -16.93 -12.94
C LEU A 41 7.21 -16.72 -14.39
N SER A 42 7.16 -15.47 -14.88
CA SER A 42 6.85 -15.17 -16.29
C SER A 42 7.84 -15.87 -17.24
N ALA A 43 9.13 -15.89 -16.90
CA ALA A 43 10.14 -16.59 -17.70
C ALA A 43 9.96 -18.12 -17.69
N TYR A 44 9.44 -18.70 -16.59
CA TYR A 44 9.06 -20.12 -16.57
C TYR A 44 7.79 -20.38 -17.38
N GLN A 45 6.80 -19.51 -17.30
CA GLN A 45 5.56 -19.61 -18.08
C GLN A 45 5.86 -19.63 -19.58
N GLU A 46 6.71 -18.72 -20.08
CA GLU A 46 7.12 -18.69 -21.49
C GLU A 46 7.86 -19.96 -21.93
N LYS A 47 8.65 -20.55 -21.04
CA LYS A 47 9.32 -21.83 -21.31
C LYS A 47 8.34 -23.00 -21.32
N LEU A 48 7.38 -23.01 -20.40
CA LEU A 48 6.37 -24.06 -20.29
C LEU A 48 5.41 -24.06 -21.48
N SER A 49 5.05 -22.89 -22.02
CA SER A 49 4.16 -22.77 -23.18
C SER A 49 4.79 -23.30 -24.48
N LYS A 50 6.11 -23.23 -24.61
CA LYS A 50 6.87 -23.74 -25.77
C LYS A 50 7.20 -25.23 -25.68
N LEU A 51 7.03 -25.85 -24.52
CA LEU A 51 7.35 -27.27 -24.31
C LEU A 51 6.13 -28.17 -24.50
N ARG A 52 6.34 -29.29 -25.19
CA ARG A 52 5.38 -30.40 -25.21
C ARG A 52 5.33 -31.09 -23.86
N GLU A 53 4.18 -31.69 -23.56
CA GLU A 53 4.00 -32.54 -22.38
C GLU A 53 5.06 -33.64 -22.32
N GLY A 54 5.71 -33.76 -21.15
CA GLY A 54 6.77 -34.73 -20.94
C GLY A 54 7.70 -34.38 -19.77
N PRO A 55 8.72 -35.23 -19.51
CA PRO A 55 9.60 -35.09 -18.35
C PRO A 55 10.33 -33.75 -18.27
N GLY A 56 10.69 -33.17 -19.41
CA GLY A 56 11.32 -31.85 -19.47
C GLY A 56 10.40 -30.71 -19.02
N LYS A 57 9.12 -30.77 -19.40
CA LYS A 57 8.10 -29.79 -18.97
C LYS A 57 7.81 -29.93 -17.47
N GLN A 58 7.68 -31.17 -16.98
CA GLN A 58 7.47 -31.44 -15.55
C GLN A 58 8.62 -30.92 -14.68
N ALA A 59 9.88 -31.08 -15.13
CA ALA A 59 11.04 -30.55 -14.42
C ALA A 59 11.03 -29.02 -14.31
N ILE A 60 10.53 -28.31 -15.32
CA ILE A 60 10.36 -26.85 -15.27
C ILE A 60 9.17 -26.47 -14.38
N LYS A 61 8.05 -27.19 -14.45
CA LYS A 61 6.88 -26.97 -13.58
C LYS A 61 7.26 -27.04 -12.10
N GLN A 62 8.06 -28.04 -11.72
CA GLN A 62 8.56 -28.19 -10.35
C GLN A 62 9.50 -27.05 -9.91
N LYS A 63 10.24 -26.44 -10.84
CA LYS A 63 11.05 -25.24 -10.54
C LYS A 63 10.16 -24.01 -10.35
N ALA A 64 9.17 -23.82 -11.23
CA ALA A 64 8.19 -22.74 -11.12
C ALA A 64 7.41 -22.84 -9.80
N LEU A 65 6.99 -24.04 -9.40
CA LEU A 65 6.29 -24.29 -8.12
C LEU A 65 7.09 -23.78 -6.92
N LYS A 66 8.40 -24.06 -6.86
CA LYS A 66 9.27 -23.58 -5.78
C LYS A 66 9.41 -22.06 -5.75
N VAL A 67 9.39 -21.41 -6.91
CA VAL A 67 9.43 -19.94 -7.00
C VAL A 67 8.08 -19.36 -6.56
N LEU A 68 6.98 -19.98 -6.93
CA LEU A 68 5.65 -19.57 -6.50
C LEU A 68 5.49 -19.67 -4.98
N GLN A 69 5.92 -20.78 -4.39
CA GLN A 69 5.93 -20.95 -2.94
C GLN A 69 6.69 -19.83 -2.22
N ARG A 70 7.85 -19.43 -2.75
CA ARG A 70 8.60 -18.29 -2.20
C ARG A 70 7.87 -16.97 -2.39
N ARG A 71 7.20 -16.76 -3.54
CA ARG A 71 6.40 -15.56 -3.79
C ARG A 71 5.30 -15.43 -2.73
N LYS A 72 4.52 -16.49 -2.52
CA LYS A 72 3.47 -16.53 -1.50
C LYS A 72 3.96 -16.29 -0.09
N ALA A 73 5.10 -16.87 0.27
CA ALA A 73 5.69 -16.64 1.58
C ALA A 73 6.01 -15.14 1.79
N TYR A 74 6.52 -14.46 0.76
CA TYR A 74 6.77 -13.02 0.81
C TYR A 74 5.49 -12.17 0.75
N GLU A 75 4.44 -12.59 0.04
CA GLU A 75 3.12 -11.93 0.04
C GLU A 75 2.49 -12.01 1.44
N ALA A 76 2.52 -13.18 2.07
CA ALA A 76 2.05 -13.36 3.45
C ALA A 76 2.88 -12.54 4.47
N GLU A 77 4.21 -12.48 4.29
CA GLU A 77 5.07 -11.62 5.12
C GLU A 77 4.70 -10.14 4.95
N LYS A 78 4.45 -9.69 3.71
CA LYS A 78 4.04 -8.31 3.41
C LYS A 78 2.69 -7.98 4.05
N GLU A 79 1.67 -8.80 3.86
CA GLU A 79 0.33 -8.61 4.44
C GLU A 79 0.41 -8.47 5.97
N LYS A 80 1.23 -9.31 6.61
CA LYS A 80 1.48 -9.22 8.05
C LYS A 80 2.09 -7.88 8.46
N LEU A 81 3.08 -7.38 7.70
CA LEU A 81 3.72 -6.09 7.99
C LEU A 81 2.77 -4.91 7.74
N GLU A 82 1.97 -4.96 6.68
CA GLU A 82 0.93 -3.95 6.41
C GLU A 82 -0.11 -3.90 7.53
N GLY A 83 -0.52 -5.05 8.06
CA GLY A 83 -1.37 -5.12 9.26
C GLY A 83 -0.70 -4.51 10.50
N GLN A 84 0.62 -4.67 10.66
CA GLN A 84 1.36 -4.01 11.75
C GLN A 84 1.40 -2.50 11.59
N VAL A 85 1.64 -1.99 10.38
CA VAL A 85 1.59 -0.55 10.07
C VAL A 85 0.22 0.00 10.40
N TRP A 86 -0.85 -0.64 9.92
CA TRP A 86 -2.21 -0.20 10.18
C TRP A 86 -2.52 -0.11 11.68
N ASN A 87 -2.17 -1.12 12.47
CA ASN A 87 -2.35 -1.11 13.93
C ASN A 87 -1.58 0.05 14.59
N MET A 88 -0.35 0.32 14.15
CA MET A 88 0.44 1.45 14.67
C MET A 88 -0.12 2.80 14.24
N GLU A 89 -0.67 2.92 13.03
CA GLU A 89 -1.34 4.13 12.56
C GLU A 89 -2.61 4.42 13.37
N GLN A 90 -3.41 3.39 13.69
CA GLN A 90 -4.55 3.52 14.60
C GLN A 90 -4.10 4.00 15.98
N ALA A 91 -3.03 3.42 16.53
CA ALA A 91 -2.46 3.85 17.81
C ALA A 91 -1.93 5.30 17.74
N SER A 92 -1.33 5.70 16.62
CA SER A 92 -0.86 7.07 16.40
C SER A 92 -2.03 8.05 16.35
N SER A 93 -3.12 7.70 15.66
CA SER A 93 -4.34 8.52 15.62
C SER A 93 -4.97 8.66 17.00
N MET A 94 -5.05 7.57 17.77
CA MET A 94 -5.51 7.60 19.16
C MET A 94 -4.63 8.50 20.03
N GLN A 95 -3.30 8.40 19.89
CA GLN A 95 -2.36 9.26 20.62
C GLN A 95 -2.58 10.75 20.29
N ASP A 96 -2.83 11.09 19.03
CA ASP A 96 -3.09 12.47 18.63
C ASP A 96 -4.44 12.98 19.14
N ASN A 97 -5.48 12.14 19.14
CA ASN A 97 -6.75 12.45 19.79
C ASN A 97 -6.56 12.71 21.29
N LEU A 98 -5.79 11.87 21.99
CA LEU A 98 -5.48 12.06 23.41
C LEU A 98 -4.71 13.37 23.68
N LYS A 99 -3.78 13.77 22.80
CA LYS A 99 -3.11 15.07 22.90
C LYS A 99 -4.08 16.24 22.75
N ASN A 100 -5.04 16.14 21.84
CA ASN A 100 -6.09 17.16 21.66
C ASN A 100 -6.98 17.25 22.91
N VAL A 101 -7.40 16.10 23.46
CA VAL A 101 -8.16 16.06 24.73
C VAL A 101 -7.34 16.67 25.86
N MET A 102 -6.06 16.32 26.01
CA MET A 102 -5.18 16.93 27.02
C MET A 102 -5.11 18.45 26.88
N THR A 103 -4.95 18.94 25.64
CA THR A 103 -4.92 20.38 25.37
C THR A 103 -6.24 21.05 25.77
N GLN A 104 -7.37 20.41 25.47
CA GLN A 104 -8.69 20.90 25.90
C GLN A 104 -8.83 20.88 27.42
N VAL A 105 -8.36 19.83 28.10
CA VAL A 105 -8.34 19.73 29.56
C VAL A 105 -7.47 20.81 30.19
N ASP A 106 -6.30 21.08 29.62
CA ASP A 106 -5.40 22.14 30.11
C ASP A 106 -5.98 23.53 29.88
N ALA A 107 -6.66 23.76 28.76
CA ALA A 107 -7.45 24.97 28.53
C ALA A 107 -8.56 25.11 29.59
N MET A 108 -9.33 24.05 29.85
CA MET A 108 -10.37 24.04 30.88
C MET A 108 -9.80 24.26 32.28
N LYS A 109 -8.63 23.70 32.63
CA LYS A 109 -7.93 23.97 33.89
C LYS A 109 -7.55 25.44 34.01
N THR A 110 -7.07 26.04 32.92
CA THR A 110 -6.69 27.46 32.88
C THR A 110 -7.93 28.34 33.06
N THR A 111 -9.02 28.05 32.33
CA THR A 111 -10.30 28.73 32.48
C THR A 111 -10.88 28.53 33.88
N LYS A 112 -10.77 27.35 34.48
CA LYS A 112 -11.16 27.07 35.87
C LYS A 112 -10.41 27.96 36.86
N LYS A 113 -9.08 28.05 36.74
CA LYS A 113 -8.27 28.91 37.62
C LYS A 113 -8.70 30.37 37.53
N GLU A 114 -9.01 30.84 36.32
CA GLU A 114 -9.49 32.21 36.12
C GLU A 114 -10.90 32.42 36.68
N LEU A 115 -11.83 31.48 36.46
CA LEU A 115 -13.19 31.53 37.01
C LEU A 115 -13.20 31.45 38.54
N GLN A 116 -12.35 30.62 39.16
CA GLN A 116 -12.23 30.56 40.63
C GLN A 116 -11.72 31.87 41.22
N LYS A 117 -10.80 32.56 40.55
CA LYS A 117 -10.35 33.91 40.96
C LYS A 117 -11.49 34.92 40.88
N GLN A 118 -12.37 34.82 39.88
CA GLN A 118 -13.43 35.78 39.62
C GLN A 118 -14.73 35.51 40.42
N TYR A 119 -15.08 34.25 40.69
CA TYR A 119 -16.41 33.87 41.20
C TYR A 119 -16.41 33.02 42.48
N GLY A 120 -15.26 32.70 43.08
CA GLY A 120 -15.20 31.84 44.28
C GLY A 120 -15.39 30.35 43.98
N LYS A 121 -15.56 29.50 45.02
CA LYS A 121 -15.52 28.03 44.93
C LYS A 121 -16.66 27.47 44.07
N ILE A 122 -16.39 27.22 42.79
CA ILE A 122 -17.25 26.45 41.87
C ILE A 122 -16.82 24.97 41.91
N ASP A 123 -17.80 24.05 41.89
CA ASP A 123 -17.65 22.60 42.08
C ASP A 123 -16.58 21.95 41.19
N ILE A 124 -15.74 21.14 41.83
CA ILE A 124 -14.40 20.71 41.37
C ILE A 124 -14.40 19.28 40.80
N ASP A 125 -15.40 18.48 41.15
CA ASP A 125 -15.36 17.02 41.09
C ASP A 125 -15.33 16.47 39.65
N LYS A 126 -15.92 17.17 38.68
CA LYS A 126 -16.00 16.70 37.28
C LYS A 126 -14.66 16.74 36.53
N ILE A 127 -13.70 17.55 36.98
CA ILE A 127 -12.38 17.65 36.33
C ILE A 127 -11.40 16.58 36.86
N GLU A 128 -11.53 16.20 38.13
CA GLU A 128 -10.73 15.10 38.69
C GLU A 128 -11.15 13.76 38.10
N GLN A 129 -12.46 13.54 37.91
CA GLN A 129 -12.98 12.35 37.25
C GLN A 129 -12.43 12.16 35.82
N LEU A 130 -12.29 13.25 35.07
CA LEU A 130 -11.77 13.23 33.70
C LEU A 130 -10.24 13.01 33.67
N GLN A 131 -9.54 13.35 34.76
CA GLN A 131 -8.13 13.06 34.92
C GLN A 131 -7.88 11.57 35.18
N ASP A 132 -8.73 10.95 35.99
CA ASP A 132 -8.65 9.51 36.28
C ASP A 132 -8.96 8.68 35.02
N GLU A 133 -9.99 9.05 34.23
CA GLU A 133 -10.29 8.37 32.96
C GLU A 133 -9.15 8.48 31.92
N MET A 134 -8.38 9.58 31.91
CA MET A 134 -7.22 9.69 31.02
C MET A 134 -6.04 8.82 31.45
N ALA A 135 -5.89 8.56 32.75
CA ALA A 135 -4.86 7.65 33.25
C ALA A 135 -5.18 6.21 32.82
N ASP A 136 -6.44 5.79 32.94
CA ASP A 136 -6.90 4.46 32.52
C ASP A 136 -6.73 4.24 31.00
N LEU A 137 -7.02 5.26 30.18
CA LEU A 137 -6.83 5.18 28.73
C LEU A 137 -5.35 5.03 28.31
N MET A 138 -4.42 5.58 29.10
CA MET A 138 -2.99 5.42 28.86
C MET A 138 -2.53 3.97 29.14
N ASP A 139 -3.11 3.32 30.16
CA ASP A 139 -2.79 1.95 30.52
C ASP A 139 -3.35 0.94 29.51
N VAL A 140 -4.56 1.17 28.97
CA VAL A 140 -5.13 0.36 27.88
C VAL A 140 -4.25 0.39 26.62
N GLY A 141 -3.65 1.55 26.32
CA GLY A 141 -2.70 1.68 25.21
C GLY A 141 -1.46 0.78 25.35
N ASN A 142 -1.00 0.56 26.57
CA ASN A 142 0.14 -0.33 26.85
C ASN A 142 -0.26 -1.82 26.74
N GLU A 143 -1.47 -2.21 27.15
CA GLU A 143 -1.98 -3.59 27.00
C GLU A 143 -2.18 -3.99 25.53
N ILE A 144 -2.64 -3.07 24.68
CA ILE A 144 -2.75 -3.31 23.22
C ILE A 144 -1.39 -3.67 22.62
N GLN A 145 -0.34 -2.99 23.08
CA GLN A 145 1.04 -3.19 22.63
C GLN A 145 1.58 -4.58 23.01
N GLU A 146 1.14 -5.15 24.13
CA GLU A 146 1.54 -6.49 24.60
C GLU A 146 0.72 -7.61 23.95
N SER A 147 -0.55 -7.34 23.63
CA SER A 147 -1.45 -8.27 22.92
C SER A 147 -1.00 -8.53 21.46
N LEU A 148 -0.58 -7.47 20.75
CA LEU A 148 -0.12 -7.54 19.36
C LEU A 148 1.18 -8.35 19.15
N ALA A 149 1.94 -8.62 20.22
CA ALA A 149 3.20 -9.39 20.14
C ALA A 149 2.99 -10.90 19.97
N ARG A 150 1.75 -11.42 20.08
CA ARG A 150 1.46 -12.85 20.15
C ARG A 150 0.66 -13.38 18.97
N SER A 151 1.12 -13.24 17.74
CA SER A 151 0.53 -14.02 16.64
C SER A 151 1.36 -14.02 15.36
N TYR A 152 1.87 -15.18 14.96
CA TYR A 152 1.31 -15.97 13.84
C TYR A 152 2.34 -16.96 13.31
N ASP A 153 1.94 -18.23 13.36
CA ASP A 153 2.56 -19.40 12.72
C ASP A 153 1.95 -19.55 11.31
N ILE A 154 2.79 -19.77 10.29
CA ILE A 154 2.37 -19.85 8.88
C ILE A 154 2.33 -21.33 8.47
N PRO A 155 1.21 -21.86 7.97
CA PRO A 155 1.17 -23.22 7.44
C PRO A 155 1.86 -23.31 6.07
N ASP A 156 2.80 -24.26 5.95
CA ASP A 156 3.44 -24.68 4.70
C ASP A 156 2.58 -25.76 4.03
N GLU A 157 1.92 -25.49 2.90
CA GLU A 157 1.68 -26.45 1.80
C GLU A 157 0.87 -25.79 0.66
N VAL A 158 1.53 -25.53 -0.47
CA VAL A 158 0.93 -25.02 -1.73
C VAL A 158 0.86 -26.17 -2.73
N ASP A 159 -0.29 -26.35 -3.41
CA ASP A 159 -0.53 -27.47 -4.32
C ASP A 159 -0.29 -27.15 -5.82
N GLU A 160 -0.28 -28.18 -6.68
CA GLU A 160 -0.03 -28.02 -8.13
C GLU A 160 -1.19 -27.35 -8.90
N ALA A 161 -2.42 -27.38 -8.38
CA ALA A 161 -3.58 -26.76 -9.02
C ALA A 161 -3.60 -25.24 -8.78
N GLU A 162 -3.18 -24.83 -7.59
CA GLU A 162 -2.98 -23.44 -7.21
C GLU A 162 -1.86 -22.79 -8.03
N LEU A 163 -0.80 -23.55 -8.36
CA LEU A 163 0.24 -23.10 -9.28
C LEU A 163 -0.30 -22.77 -10.68
N ASP A 164 -1.11 -23.66 -11.25
CA ASP A 164 -1.63 -23.48 -12.61
C ASP A 164 -2.56 -22.25 -12.66
N ALA A 165 -3.41 -22.06 -11.63
CA ALA A 165 -4.27 -20.88 -11.51
C ALA A 165 -3.47 -19.57 -11.36
N GLU A 166 -2.39 -19.56 -10.57
CA GLU A 166 -1.58 -18.35 -10.39
C GLU A 166 -0.73 -18.00 -11.60
N LEU A 167 -0.20 -19.00 -12.32
CA LEU A 167 0.50 -18.76 -13.58
C LEU A 167 -0.44 -18.18 -14.65
N GLU A 168 -1.69 -18.61 -14.67
CA GLU A 168 -2.70 -18.06 -15.57
C GLU A 168 -3.04 -16.60 -15.19
N ALA A 169 -3.26 -16.32 -13.90
CA ALA A 169 -3.54 -14.97 -13.42
C ALA A 169 -2.38 -13.99 -13.67
N LEU A 170 -1.13 -14.41 -13.44
CA LEU A 170 0.06 -13.60 -13.73
C LEU A 170 0.17 -13.30 -15.25
N GLY A 171 -0.15 -14.28 -16.08
CA GLY A 171 -0.23 -14.11 -17.54
C GLY A 171 -1.24 -13.03 -17.94
N MET A 172 -2.44 -13.05 -17.35
CA MET A 172 -3.48 -12.05 -17.61
C MET A 172 -3.09 -10.65 -17.10
N GLU A 173 -2.45 -10.53 -15.93
CA GLU A 173 -1.97 -9.24 -15.40
C GLU A 173 -0.92 -8.61 -16.33
N GLN A 174 0.00 -9.43 -16.85
CA GLN A 174 1.02 -8.97 -17.80
C GLN A 174 0.41 -8.57 -19.15
N GLU A 175 -0.59 -9.30 -19.63
CA GLU A 175 -1.30 -8.99 -20.87
C GLU A 175 -2.08 -7.67 -20.74
N LEU A 176 -2.70 -7.44 -19.58
CA LEU A 176 -3.36 -6.18 -19.23
C LEU A 176 -2.36 -5.02 -19.11
N GLU A 177 -1.19 -5.24 -18.50
CA GLU A 177 -0.14 -4.22 -18.39
C GLU A 177 0.47 -3.87 -19.76
N MET A 178 0.63 -4.86 -20.66
CA MET A 178 1.06 -4.63 -22.04
C MET A 178 -0.01 -3.91 -22.88
N GLU A 179 -1.29 -4.23 -22.69
CA GLU A 179 -2.41 -3.57 -23.37
C GLU A 179 -2.57 -2.10 -22.90
N MET A 180 -2.36 -1.85 -21.60
CA MET A 180 -2.39 -0.51 -21.00
C MET A 180 -1.10 0.30 -21.25
N GLY A 181 0.04 -0.37 -21.48
CA GLY A 181 1.32 0.26 -21.82
C GLY A 181 1.50 0.59 -23.31
N GLY A 182 0.60 0.09 -24.17
CA GLY A 182 0.59 0.33 -25.62
C GLY A 182 -0.55 1.22 -26.13
N ALA A 183 -1.52 1.57 -25.27
CA ALA A 183 -2.62 2.44 -25.63
C ALA A 183 -2.15 3.91 -25.68
N VAL A 184 -1.73 4.35 -26.87
CA VAL A 184 -1.68 5.78 -27.17
C VAL A 184 -3.09 6.34 -26.89
N PRO A 185 -3.24 7.35 -26.01
CA PRO A 185 -4.54 7.89 -25.68
C PRO A 185 -5.35 8.23 -26.94
N GLY A 186 -6.67 8.00 -26.92
CA GLY A 186 -7.54 8.16 -28.10
C GLY A 186 -7.54 9.54 -28.78
N PHE A 187 -6.84 10.55 -28.22
CA PHE A 187 -6.59 11.85 -28.86
C PHE A 187 -5.41 11.85 -29.85
N LEU A 188 -4.65 10.75 -29.97
CA LEU A 188 -3.50 10.58 -30.86
C LEU A 188 -3.70 9.48 -31.90
N GLN A 189 -4.85 8.80 -31.90
CA GLN A 189 -5.28 8.04 -33.06
C GLN A 189 -5.71 9.05 -34.11
N ASP A 190 -4.98 9.09 -35.24
CA ASP A 190 -5.29 9.95 -36.39
C ASP A 190 -6.80 9.88 -36.68
N GLU A 191 -7.50 10.97 -36.34
CA GLU A 191 -8.84 11.21 -36.87
C GLU A 191 -8.68 11.21 -38.38
N VAL A 192 -9.30 10.22 -39.03
CA VAL A 192 -9.48 10.17 -40.48
C VAL A 192 -10.10 11.51 -40.88
N MET A 193 -9.28 12.38 -41.44
CA MET A 193 -9.73 13.66 -41.96
C MET A 193 -10.90 13.41 -42.92
N PRO A 194 -12.02 14.14 -42.80
CA PRO A 194 -13.12 13.97 -43.73
C PRO A 194 -12.62 14.23 -45.15
N GLU A 195 -12.83 13.25 -46.03
CA GLU A 195 -12.46 13.30 -47.43
C GLU A 195 -13.21 14.48 -48.07
N PHE A 196 -12.48 15.57 -48.31
CA PHE A 196 -13.00 16.75 -48.99
C PHE A 196 -13.28 16.33 -50.44
N VAL A 197 -14.56 16.18 -50.79
CA VAL A 197 -14.98 15.94 -52.18
C VAL A 197 -14.62 17.20 -52.97
N ASP A 198 -13.47 17.16 -53.64
CA ASP A 198 -13.00 18.20 -54.54
C ASP A 198 -13.77 18.04 -55.86
N GLU A 199 -15.01 18.55 -55.89
CA GLU A 199 -15.80 18.60 -57.13
C GLU A 199 -15.19 19.67 -58.06
N PRO A 200 -14.74 19.31 -59.27
CA PRO A 200 -14.09 20.26 -60.16
C PRO A 200 -15.09 21.33 -60.65
N PRO A 201 -14.66 22.60 -60.79
CA PRO A 201 -15.56 23.70 -61.10
C PRO A 201 -16.20 23.53 -62.48
N GLN A 202 -17.52 23.73 -62.53
CA GLN A 202 -18.27 23.82 -63.79
C GLN A 202 -17.68 24.95 -64.65
N THR A 203 -17.15 24.58 -65.81
CA THR A 203 -16.67 25.52 -66.82
C THR A 203 -17.87 26.23 -67.47
N GLU A 204 -18.11 27.49 -67.13
CA GLU A 204 -18.94 28.38 -67.92
C GLU A 204 -18.26 28.65 -69.28
N ASP A 205 -18.93 28.25 -70.36
CA ASP A 205 -18.59 28.64 -71.73
C ASP A 205 -18.64 30.17 -71.89
N LYS A 206 -17.47 30.79 -72.09
CA LYS A 206 -17.36 32.11 -72.74
C LYS A 206 -16.50 32.00 -73.98
N VAL A 207 -17.19 31.89 -75.10
CA VAL A 207 -16.71 31.97 -76.48
C VAL A 207 -16.08 33.36 -76.72
N LYS A 208 -14.82 33.39 -77.20
CA LYS A 208 -14.18 34.57 -77.82
C LYS A 208 -14.84 34.82 -79.18
N GLU A 209 -15.20 36.03 -79.59
CA GLU A 209 -14.42 37.01 -80.39
C GLU A 209 -15.51 37.95 -80.98
N ALA A 210 -15.34 39.21 -81.39
CA ALA A 210 -14.18 39.97 -81.81
C ALA A 210 -14.46 41.48 -81.68
N ALA A 211 -13.39 42.25 -81.89
CA ALA A 211 -13.31 43.69 -82.00
C ALA A 211 -14.24 44.33 -83.05
N GLY A 212 -14.58 45.59 -82.78
CA GLY A 212 -14.54 46.64 -83.79
C GLY A 212 -13.25 47.45 -83.61
#